data_AF-A0A2K5Q687-F1
#
_entry.id   AF-A0A2K5Q687-F1
#
_cell.length_a   1.000
_cell.length_b   1.000
_cell.length_c   1.000
_cell.angle_alpha   90.00
_cell.angle_beta   90.00
_cell.angle_gamma   90.00
#
_symmetry.space_group_name_H-M   'P 1'
#
loop_
_entity.id
_entity.type
_entity.pdbx_description
1 polymer ?
#
loop_
_entity_poly.entity_id
_entity_poly.type
_entity_poly.pdbx_seq_one_letter_code
_entity_poly.pdbx_strand_id
1 'polypeptide(L)'
;MRIFLFQTQETREILHFHYTTWPDFGVPESPASFLNFLFKVRESGSLSPEHGPVVVHCSAGIGRSGTFCLADTCLLLMDKRKDPSSVDIKKVLLEMRKFRMGLIQTADQLRFSYLAVIEGAKFIMGDSSVQDQWKELSHEDVEPPPEHVPPPPRPPKRILEPHNGKCRDFFPNHQWVKDETGEDKVCPVKEETGSPLNATPYSMESMSQDTEVRSRVVGGSLRGAQAAFPAKGEPSPPEKEEDHALTHWKPFLVNMCMATVLTAGAYLCYRFLFNSNT
;
A
#
# COMPACT_ATOMS: atom_id res chain seq x y z
N MET A 1 4.13 -18.87 -18.57
CA MET A 1 5.46 -18.91 -19.24
C MET A 1 6.34 -19.88 -18.47
N ARG A 2 7.26 -20.63 -19.12
CA ARG A 2 8.24 -21.46 -18.40
C ARG A 2 9.65 -20.94 -18.66
N ILE A 3 10.44 -20.85 -17.60
CA ILE A 3 11.87 -20.52 -17.68
C ILE A 3 12.69 -21.76 -17.34
N PHE A 4 13.77 -21.97 -18.08
CA PHE A 4 14.72 -23.05 -17.87
C PHE A 4 16.05 -22.48 -17.38
N LEU A 5 16.53 -22.98 -16.25
CA LEU A 5 17.78 -22.55 -15.63
C LEU A 5 18.91 -23.47 -16.12
N PHE A 6 19.68 -23.02 -17.12
CA PHE A 6 20.72 -23.85 -17.77
C PHE A 6 21.77 -24.43 -16.80
N GLN A 7 22.15 -23.68 -15.76
CA GLN A 7 23.17 -24.13 -14.81
C GLN A 7 22.69 -25.26 -13.89
N THR A 8 21.42 -25.22 -13.46
CA THR A 8 20.85 -26.17 -12.49
C THR A 8 19.94 -27.21 -13.14
N GLN A 9 19.62 -27.05 -14.42
CA GLN A 9 18.61 -27.81 -15.17
C GLN A 9 17.20 -27.78 -14.56
N GLU A 10 16.95 -26.81 -13.66
CA GLU A 10 15.63 -26.59 -13.09
C GLU A 10 14.70 -25.86 -14.07
N THR A 11 13.42 -26.21 -14.04
CA THR A 11 12.38 -25.46 -14.76
C THR A 11 11.46 -24.79 -13.76
N ARG A 12 11.10 -23.53 -14.01
CA ARG A 12 10.13 -22.79 -13.20
C ARG A 12 9.01 -22.25 -14.07
N GLU A 13 7.79 -22.36 -13.58
CA GLU A 13 6.64 -21.71 -14.17
C GLU A 13 6.52 -20.29 -13.65
N ILE A 14 6.32 -19.35 -14.57
CA ILE A 14 6.17 -17.92 -14.30
C ILE A 14 4.85 -17.46 -14.91
N LEU A 15 3.99 -16.92 -14.05
CA LEU A 15 2.79 -16.22 -14.47
C LEU A 15 3.15 -14.78 -14.83
N HIS A 16 2.73 -14.35 -16.01
CA HIS A 16 3.02 -13.01 -16.52
C HIS A 16 1.72 -12.27 -16.76
N PHE A 17 1.42 -11.33 -15.87
CA PHE A 17 0.22 -10.50 -15.92
C PHE A 17 0.53 -9.19 -16.63
N HIS A 18 -0.11 -8.96 -17.78
CA HIS A 18 0.14 -7.78 -18.61
C HIS A 18 -1.10 -6.90 -18.69
N TYR A 19 -1.08 -5.78 -17.95
CA TYR A 19 -2.11 -4.75 -18.04
C TYR A 19 -1.85 -3.84 -19.23
N THR A 20 -2.59 -4.03 -20.32
CA THR A 20 -2.32 -3.40 -21.64
C THR A 20 -3.03 -2.07 -21.85
N THR A 21 -4.08 -1.78 -21.10
CA THR A 21 -4.98 -0.63 -21.32
C THR A 21 -4.70 0.56 -20.40
N TRP A 22 -3.54 0.57 -19.72
CA TRP A 22 -3.18 1.73 -18.90
C TRP A 22 -2.70 2.88 -19.80
N PRO A 23 -3.39 4.03 -19.84
CA PRO A 23 -3.05 5.10 -20.76
C PRO A 23 -1.69 5.73 -20.46
N ASP A 24 -0.95 6.08 -21.50
CA ASP A 24 0.29 6.82 -21.33
C ASP A 24 0.01 8.20 -20.73
N PHE A 25 0.75 8.54 -19.68
CA PHE A 25 0.62 9.78 -18.88
C PHE A 25 -0.70 9.96 -18.11
N GLY A 26 -1.58 8.96 -18.07
CA GLY A 26 -2.87 9.04 -17.40
C GLY A 26 -3.11 7.97 -16.32
N VAL A 27 -4.38 7.79 -15.99
CA VAL A 27 -4.92 6.74 -15.13
C VAL A 27 -6.09 6.05 -15.84
N PRO A 28 -6.43 4.80 -15.49
CA PRO A 28 -7.65 4.17 -15.97
C PRO A 28 -8.89 5.02 -15.64
N GLU A 29 -9.87 5.06 -16.54
CA GLU A 29 -11.10 5.87 -16.35
C GLU A 29 -11.93 5.38 -15.16
N SER A 30 -11.96 4.07 -14.94
CA SER A 30 -12.65 3.41 -13.83
C SER A 30 -11.68 2.52 -13.05
N PRO A 31 -11.80 2.46 -11.71
CA PRO A 31 -11.06 1.49 -10.91
C PRO A 31 -11.45 0.03 -11.17
N ALA A 32 -12.59 -0.24 -11.79
CA ALA A 32 -13.12 -1.60 -11.97
C ALA A 32 -12.16 -2.53 -12.72
N SER A 33 -11.66 -2.12 -13.88
CA SER A 33 -10.69 -2.91 -14.67
C SER A 33 -9.37 -3.11 -13.93
N PHE A 34 -8.88 -2.08 -13.24
CA PHE A 34 -7.70 -2.16 -12.40
C PHE A 34 -7.87 -3.15 -11.22
N LEU A 35 -9.00 -3.08 -10.53
CA LEU A 35 -9.30 -3.96 -9.40
C LEU A 35 -9.51 -5.39 -9.88
N ASN A 36 -10.27 -5.62 -10.95
CA ASN A 36 -10.43 -6.95 -11.52
C ASN A 36 -9.07 -7.59 -11.85
N PHE A 37 -8.17 -6.84 -12.50
CA PHE A 37 -6.80 -7.30 -12.73
C PHE A 37 -6.02 -7.58 -11.44
N LEU A 38 -6.06 -6.68 -10.45
CA LEU A 38 -5.40 -6.89 -9.16
C LEU A 38 -5.88 -8.18 -8.49
N PHE A 39 -7.19 -8.43 -8.49
CA PHE A 39 -7.78 -9.63 -7.92
C PHE A 39 -7.38 -10.88 -8.70
N LYS A 40 -7.29 -10.83 -10.04
CA LYS A 40 -6.70 -11.95 -10.82
C LYS A 40 -5.26 -12.26 -10.41
N VAL A 41 -4.45 -11.25 -10.14
CA VAL A 41 -3.07 -11.44 -9.64
C VAL A 41 -3.09 -12.08 -8.24
N ARG A 42 -4.00 -11.65 -7.35
CA ARG A 42 -4.17 -12.24 -6.01
C ARG A 42 -4.61 -13.71 -6.06
N GLU A 43 -5.66 -13.99 -6.83
CA GLU A 43 -6.26 -15.33 -7.00
C GLU A 43 -5.25 -16.36 -7.55
N SER A 44 -4.25 -15.90 -8.32
CA SER A 44 -3.22 -16.77 -8.86
C SER A 44 -2.23 -17.34 -7.85
N GLY A 45 -2.21 -16.83 -6.60
CA GLY A 45 -1.21 -17.18 -5.59
C GLY A 45 0.17 -16.53 -5.82
N SER A 46 0.33 -15.71 -6.86
CA SER A 46 1.58 -14.97 -7.12
C SER A 46 1.93 -13.98 -6.00
N LEU A 47 0.92 -13.49 -5.28
CA LEU A 47 1.06 -12.66 -4.09
C LEU A 47 0.99 -13.48 -2.80
N SER A 48 1.31 -14.76 -2.83
CA SER A 48 1.32 -15.56 -1.61
C SER A 48 2.69 -15.58 -0.94
N PRO A 49 2.77 -15.67 0.40
CA PRO A 49 4.05 -15.83 1.09
C PRO A 49 4.84 -17.09 0.67
N GLU A 50 4.27 -18.20 0.21
CA GLU A 50 5.09 -19.37 -0.15
C GLU A 50 6.10 -19.10 -1.30
N HIS A 51 5.89 -18.04 -2.09
CA HIS A 51 6.76 -17.64 -3.19
C HIS A 51 7.70 -16.48 -2.83
N GLY A 52 8.66 -16.21 -3.72
CA GLY A 52 9.46 -14.98 -3.69
C GLY A 52 8.60 -13.72 -3.95
N PRO A 53 9.14 -12.51 -3.72
CA PRO A 53 8.41 -11.28 -4.00
C PRO A 53 8.01 -11.18 -5.48
N VAL A 54 6.78 -10.73 -5.74
CA VAL A 54 6.33 -10.45 -7.11
C VAL A 54 7.19 -9.34 -7.74
N VAL A 55 7.50 -9.49 -9.03
CA VAL A 55 8.15 -8.44 -9.81
C VAL A 55 7.08 -7.59 -10.47
N VAL A 56 6.97 -6.33 -10.04
CA VAL A 56 6.06 -5.34 -10.66
C VAL A 56 6.90 -4.31 -11.39
N HIS A 57 6.60 -4.08 -12.67
CA HIS A 57 7.31 -3.07 -13.46
C HIS A 57 6.36 -2.27 -14.35
N CYS A 58 6.86 -1.14 -14.83
CA CYS A 58 6.28 -0.39 -15.94
C CYS A 58 7.44 0.04 -16.84
N SER A 59 7.49 1.29 -17.32
CA SER A 59 8.68 1.81 -18.00
C SER A 59 9.77 2.19 -16.99
N ALA A 60 9.50 3.14 -16.08
CA ALA A 60 10.45 3.55 -15.02
C ALA A 60 10.30 2.76 -13.70
N GLY A 61 9.23 1.97 -13.57
CA GLY A 61 8.94 1.19 -12.37
C GLY A 61 8.61 2.03 -11.13
N ILE A 62 7.98 3.21 -11.30
CA ILE A 62 7.66 4.11 -10.17
C ILE A 62 6.21 4.64 -10.19
N GLY A 63 5.67 5.06 -11.34
CA GLY A 63 4.31 5.58 -11.44
C GLY A 63 3.24 4.48 -11.29
N ARG A 64 2.92 3.81 -12.41
CA ARG A 64 1.94 2.70 -12.47
C ARG A 64 2.23 1.59 -11.46
N SER A 65 3.51 1.21 -11.32
CA SER A 65 3.96 0.21 -10.34
C SER A 65 3.70 0.66 -8.91
N GLY A 66 3.92 1.94 -8.60
CA GLY A 66 3.62 2.50 -7.29
C GLY A 66 2.12 2.49 -6.98
N THR A 67 1.27 2.85 -7.95
CA THR A 67 -0.19 2.78 -7.81
C THR A 67 -0.67 1.35 -7.56
N PHE A 68 -0.16 0.38 -8.31
CA PHE A 68 -0.48 -1.04 -8.12
C PHE A 68 -0.15 -1.52 -6.71
N CYS A 69 1.10 -1.33 -6.29
CA CYS A 69 1.56 -1.80 -4.99
C CYS A 69 0.88 -1.05 -3.82
N LEU A 70 0.59 0.25 -3.97
CA LEU A 70 -0.07 1.04 -2.93
C LEU A 70 -1.50 0.56 -2.70
N ALA A 71 -2.27 0.36 -3.78
CA ALA A 71 -3.64 -0.12 -3.67
C ALA A 71 -3.70 -1.50 -3.03
N ASP A 72 -2.86 -2.44 -3.49
CA ASP A 72 -2.75 -3.78 -2.92
C ASP A 72 -2.43 -3.75 -1.42
N THR A 73 -1.41 -2.97 -1.04
CA THR A 73 -0.96 -2.88 0.37
C THR A 73 -2.05 -2.28 1.24
N CYS A 74 -2.73 -1.22 0.80
CA CYS A 74 -3.81 -0.60 1.58
C CYS A 74 -4.96 -1.59 1.78
N LEU A 75 -5.41 -2.27 0.72
CA LEU A 75 -6.49 -3.27 0.83
C LEU A 75 -6.10 -4.43 1.77
N LEU A 76 -4.84 -4.88 1.72
CA LEU A 76 -4.33 -5.90 2.63
C LEU A 76 -4.31 -5.44 4.09
N LEU A 77 -3.92 -4.18 4.35
CA LEU A 77 -3.94 -3.59 5.68
C LEU A 77 -5.36 -3.50 6.24
N MET A 78 -6.32 -3.06 5.41
CA MET A 78 -7.73 -2.99 5.77
C MET A 78 -8.28 -4.37 6.13
N ASP A 79 -7.96 -5.39 5.33
CA ASP A 79 -8.40 -6.77 5.56
C ASP A 79 -7.82 -7.37 6.85
N LYS A 80 -6.53 -7.12 7.12
CA LYS A 80 -5.88 -7.59 8.35
C LYS A 80 -6.44 -6.94 9.61
N ARG A 81 -6.78 -5.64 9.55
CA ARG A 81 -7.28 -4.88 10.70
C ARG A 81 -8.78 -5.00 10.89
N LYS A 82 -9.51 -5.43 9.87
CA LYS A 82 -10.98 -5.42 9.81
C LYS A 82 -11.58 -4.03 10.12
N ASP A 83 -10.80 -2.97 9.86
CA ASP A 83 -11.18 -1.58 10.04
C ASP A 83 -10.60 -0.73 8.89
N PRO A 84 -11.41 -0.40 7.87
CA PRO A 84 -10.99 0.45 6.77
C PRO A 84 -10.56 1.86 7.20
N SER A 85 -11.10 2.38 8.31
CA SER A 85 -10.80 3.74 8.77
C SER A 85 -9.39 3.89 9.34
N SER A 86 -8.76 2.77 9.72
CA SER A 86 -7.42 2.73 10.30
C SER A 86 -6.27 2.90 9.29
N VAL A 87 -6.55 2.91 7.99
CA VAL A 87 -5.53 2.92 6.93
C VAL A 87 -5.34 4.32 6.35
N ASP A 88 -4.21 4.96 6.66
CA ASP A 88 -3.78 6.21 6.03
C ASP A 88 -2.95 5.95 4.76
N ILE A 89 -3.58 6.11 3.60
CA ILE A 89 -2.98 5.91 2.28
C ILE A 89 -1.72 6.76 2.07
N LYS A 90 -1.67 8.00 2.59
CA LYS A 90 -0.48 8.87 2.44
C LYS A 90 0.68 8.32 3.27
N LYS A 91 0.40 7.89 4.49
CA LYS A 91 1.42 7.31 5.37
C LYS A 91 1.99 6.03 4.77
N VAL A 92 1.13 5.16 4.23
CA VAL A 92 1.56 3.94 3.51
C VAL A 92 2.44 4.30 2.31
N LEU A 93 2.05 5.27 1.49
CA LEU A 93 2.85 5.72 0.35
C LEU A 93 4.21 6.28 0.78
N LEU A 94 4.26 7.10 1.84
CA LEU A 94 5.50 7.64 2.37
C LEU A 94 6.42 6.53 2.88
N GLU A 95 5.86 5.50 3.52
CA GLU A 95 6.60 4.32 3.95
C GLU A 95 7.19 3.56 2.76
N MET A 96 6.37 3.30 1.72
CA MET A 96 6.84 2.64 0.50
C MET A 96 7.95 3.42 -0.21
N ARG A 97 7.89 4.76 -0.18
CA ARG A 97 8.90 5.63 -0.80
C ARG A 97 10.27 5.56 -0.13
N LYS A 98 10.37 4.99 1.08
CA LYS A 98 11.68 4.68 1.71
C LYS A 98 12.43 3.58 0.95
N PHE A 99 11.72 2.66 0.30
CA PHE A 99 12.32 1.53 -0.43
C PHE A 99 12.57 1.82 -1.91
N ARG A 100 11.79 2.74 -2.51
CA ARG A 100 11.98 3.19 -3.88
C ARG A 100 11.48 4.61 -4.04
N MET A 101 12.35 5.49 -4.56
CA MET A 101 11.99 6.88 -4.79
C MET A 101 10.85 7.03 -5.83
N GLY A 102 10.12 8.14 -5.73
CA GLY A 102 9.22 8.58 -6.80
C GLY A 102 7.99 7.70 -7.04
N LEU A 103 7.65 6.77 -6.14
CA LEU A 103 6.40 5.99 -6.27
C LEU A 103 5.21 6.94 -6.37
N ILE A 104 4.36 6.72 -7.39
CA ILE A 104 3.28 7.63 -7.81
C ILE A 104 3.84 8.98 -8.30
N GLN A 105 3.70 9.24 -9.60
CA GLN A 105 4.35 10.34 -10.29
C GLN A 105 3.44 11.57 -10.50
N THR A 106 2.11 11.37 -10.52
CA THR A 106 1.14 12.45 -10.77
C THR A 106 0.09 12.51 -9.66
N ALA A 107 -0.51 13.68 -9.48
CA ALA A 107 -1.64 13.86 -8.55
C ALA A 107 -2.82 12.96 -8.93
N ASP A 108 -3.07 12.78 -10.24
CA ASP A 108 -4.13 11.89 -10.73
C ASP A 108 -3.87 10.42 -10.38
N GLN A 109 -2.63 9.96 -10.42
CA GLN A 109 -2.28 8.60 -9.95
C GLN A 109 -2.54 8.44 -8.45
N LEU A 110 -2.26 9.47 -7.64
CA LEU A 110 -2.60 9.44 -6.23
C LEU A 110 -4.12 9.41 -6.03
N ARG A 111 -4.85 10.31 -6.69
CA ARG A 111 -6.32 10.34 -6.67
C ARG A 111 -6.93 9.01 -7.10
N PHE A 112 -6.42 8.41 -8.18
CA PHE A 112 -6.86 7.11 -8.64
C PHE A 112 -6.57 6.01 -7.63
N SER A 113 -5.43 6.06 -6.93
CA SER A 113 -5.13 5.11 -5.85
C SER A 113 -6.18 5.17 -4.73
N TYR A 114 -6.63 6.37 -4.35
CA TYR A 114 -7.74 6.53 -3.41
C TYR A 114 -9.03 5.90 -3.94
N LEU A 115 -9.40 6.17 -5.19
CA LEU A 115 -10.60 5.60 -5.81
C LEU A 115 -10.56 4.07 -5.81
N ALA A 116 -9.43 3.49 -6.21
CA ALA A 116 -9.25 2.04 -6.23
C ALA A 116 -9.31 1.42 -4.83
N VAL A 117 -8.70 2.05 -3.82
CA VAL A 117 -8.76 1.55 -2.43
C VAL A 117 -10.16 1.64 -1.86
N ILE A 118 -10.87 2.76 -2.07
CA ILE A 118 -12.25 2.95 -1.59
C ILE A 118 -13.19 1.94 -2.25
N GLU A 119 -13.08 1.76 -3.57
CA GLU A 119 -13.89 0.81 -4.30
C GLU A 119 -13.57 -0.63 -3.88
N GLY A 120 -12.29 -0.98 -3.81
CA GLY A 120 -11.82 -2.30 -3.39
C GLY A 120 -12.19 -2.65 -1.93
N ALA A 121 -12.32 -1.65 -1.06
CA ALA A 121 -12.73 -1.87 0.33
C ALA A 121 -14.13 -2.46 0.44
N LYS A 122 -15.04 -2.20 -0.52
CA LYS A 122 -16.39 -2.80 -0.53
C LYS A 122 -16.32 -4.34 -0.51
N PHE A 123 -15.41 -4.91 -1.31
CA PHE A 123 -15.16 -6.35 -1.33
C PHE A 123 -14.61 -6.86 0.00
N ILE A 124 -13.63 -6.16 0.58
CA ILE A 124 -13.02 -6.52 1.87
C ILE A 124 -14.04 -6.47 3.02
N MET A 125 -15.03 -5.57 2.94
CA MET A 125 -16.13 -5.45 3.90
C MET A 125 -17.22 -6.52 3.74
N GLY A 126 -17.07 -7.45 2.80
CA GLY A 126 -17.95 -8.61 2.65
C GLY A 126 -18.99 -8.50 1.53
N ASP A 127 -18.98 -7.43 0.74
CA ASP A 127 -19.79 -7.37 -0.48
C ASP A 127 -19.07 -8.12 -1.61
N SER A 128 -19.19 -9.44 -1.64
CA SER A 128 -18.56 -10.27 -2.68
C SER A 128 -19.12 -9.98 -4.08
N SER A 129 -20.32 -9.40 -4.20
CA SER A 129 -20.98 -9.16 -5.49
C SER A 129 -20.26 -8.12 -6.34
N VAL A 130 -19.47 -7.24 -5.73
CA VAL A 130 -18.71 -6.20 -6.46
C VAL A 130 -17.65 -6.79 -7.37
N GLN A 131 -17.15 -7.99 -7.07
CA GLN A 131 -16.15 -8.63 -7.91
C GLN A 131 -16.73 -9.01 -9.28
N ASP A 132 -17.95 -9.55 -9.30
CA ASP A 132 -18.67 -9.84 -10.54
C ASP A 132 -19.00 -8.56 -11.32
N GLN A 133 -19.39 -7.50 -10.60
CA GLN A 133 -19.63 -6.18 -11.20
C GLN A 133 -18.36 -5.59 -11.84
N TRP A 134 -17.19 -5.70 -11.19
CA TRP A 134 -15.94 -5.22 -11.76
C TRP A 134 -15.55 -6.01 -13.01
N LYS A 135 -15.79 -7.32 -13.01
CA LYS A 135 -15.58 -8.15 -14.20
C LYS A 135 -16.46 -7.68 -15.35
N GLU A 136 -17.74 -7.44 -15.12
CA GLU A 136 -18.68 -6.94 -16.14
C GLU A 136 -18.26 -5.54 -16.66
N LEU A 137 -17.98 -4.61 -15.75
CA LEU A 137 -17.56 -3.24 -16.07
C LEU A 137 -16.16 -3.15 -16.70
N SER A 138 -15.32 -4.18 -16.53
CA SER A 138 -13.99 -4.21 -17.13
C SER A 138 -14.02 -4.48 -18.63
N HIS A 139 -15.12 -5.03 -19.15
CA HIS A 139 -15.28 -5.43 -20.55
C HIS A 139 -14.13 -6.31 -21.07
N GLU A 140 -13.54 -7.16 -20.21
CA GLU A 140 -12.42 -8.05 -20.57
C GLU A 140 -12.77 -9.08 -21.65
N ASP A 141 -14.04 -9.47 -21.76
CA ASP A 141 -14.51 -10.46 -22.74
C ASP A 141 -14.72 -9.86 -24.15
N VAL A 142 -14.51 -8.55 -24.34
CA VAL A 142 -14.53 -7.94 -25.67
C VAL A 142 -13.25 -8.34 -26.40
N GLU A 143 -13.40 -8.98 -27.57
CA GLU A 143 -12.27 -9.45 -28.38
C GLU A 143 -11.16 -8.38 -28.48
N PRO A 144 -9.88 -8.79 -28.42
CA PRO A 144 -8.78 -7.85 -28.58
C PRO A 144 -8.97 -7.07 -29.90
N PRO A 145 -8.69 -5.75 -29.91
CA PRO A 145 -8.64 -5.01 -31.17
C PRO A 145 -7.77 -5.76 -32.18
N PRO A 146 -8.14 -5.80 -33.47
CA PRO A 146 -7.41 -6.56 -34.47
C PRO A 146 -5.91 -6.26 -34.39
N GLU A 147 -5.08 -7.31 -34.44
CA GLU A 147 -3.61 -7.29 -34.28
C GLU A 147 -2.85 -6.37 -35.28
N HIS A 148 -3.56 -5.64 -36.12
CA HIS A 148 -3.04 -4.72 -37.14
C HIS A 148 -2.84 -3.27 -36.67
N VAL A 149 -2.79 -3.02 -35.36
CA VAL A 149 -2.25 -1.75 -34.87
C VAL A 149 -0.73 -1.90 -34.76
N PRO A 150 0.07 -1.29 -35.63
CA PRO A 150 1.52 -1.36 -35.51
C PRO A 150 1.94 -0.86 -34.12
N PRO A 151 2.98 -1.45 -33.50
CA PRO A 151 3.45 -0.99 -32.21
C PRO A 151 3.75 0.51 -32.28
N PRO A 152 3.40 1.30 -31.26
CA PRO A 152 3.74 2.72 -31.25
C PRO A 152 5.24 2.89 -31.49
N PRO A 153 5.64 3.92 -32.25
CA PRO A 153 7.04 4.12 -32.61
C PRO A 153 7.89 4.12 -31.34
N ARG A 154 8.87 3.22 -31.30
CA ARG A 154 9.86 3.19 -30.21
C ARG A 154 10.44 4.59 -30.05
N PRO A 155 10.53 5.13 -28.82
CA PRO A 155 11.22 6.40 -28.63
C PRO A 155 12.62 6.30 -29.25
N PRO A 156 13.12 7.36 -29.90
CA PRO A 156 14.44 7.35 -30.52
C PRO A 156 15.47 6.81 -29.54
N LYS A 157 16.34 5.90 -30.00
CA LYS A 157 17.52 5.50 -29.22
C LYS A 157 18.23 6.80 -28.85
N ARG A 158 18.23 7.17 -27.57
CA ARG A 158 19.17 8.19 -27.10
C ARG A 158 20.54 7.68 -27.49
N ILE A 159 21.19 8.41 -28.39
CA ILE A 159 22.60 8.21 -28.68
C ILE A 159 23.28 8.34 -27.33
N LEU A 160 23.92 7.26 -26.91
CA LEU A 160 24.78 7.22 -25.75
C LEU A 160 25.96 8.13 -26.11
N GLU A 161 25.91 9.42 -25.77
CA GLU A 161 27.15 10.18 -25.69
C GLU A 161 27.97 9.61 -24.53
N PRO A 162 29.21 9.15 -24.77
CA PRO A 162 30.08 8.71 -23.72
C PRO A 162 30.83 9.91 -23.14
N HIS A 163 30.95 9.92 -21.81
CA HIS A 163 31.75 10.80 -20.94
C HIS A 163 31.04 12.06 -20.47
N ASN A 164 31.25 12.58 -19.26
CA ASN A 164 31.83 12.16 -17.98
C ASN A 164 31.48 13.35 -17.05
N GLY A 165 31.56 13.17 -15.74
CA GLY A 165 31.05 14.10 -14.73
C GLY A 165 31.21 15.60 -15.02
N LYS A 166 30.10 16.33 -14.90
CA LYS A 166 30.08 17.65 -14.27
C LYS A 166 28.66 17.96 -13.81
N CYS A 167 28.48 17.96 -12.49
CA CYS A 167 27.34 18.61 -11.86
C CYS A 167 27.31 20.06 -12.39
N ARG A 168 26.24 20.44 -13.09
CA ARG A 168 25.95 21.84 -13.34
C ARG A 168 24.90 22.24 -12.32
N ASP A 169 25.33 23.08 -11.39
CA ASP A 169 24.50 23.74 -10.41
C ASP A 169 23.30 24.42 -11.09
N PHE A 170 22.09 24.03 -10.69
CA PHE A 170 20.87 24.74 -11.07
C PHE A 170 19.86 24.73 -9.92
N PHE A 171 20.26 25.38 -8.82
CA PHE A 171 19.33 26.02 -7.88
C PHE A 171 19.85 27.44 -7.61
N PRO A 172 19.37 28.48 -8.31
CA PRO A 172 19.63 29.83 -7.85
C PRO A 172 18.73 30.12 -6.64
N ASN A 173 19.37 30.51 -5.55
CA ASN A 173 18.81 31.13 -4.34
C ASN A 173 18.19 30.19 -3.30
N HIS A 174 19.05 29.61 -2.48
CA HIS A 174 18.86 29.73 -1.03
C HIS A 174 20.21 29.99 -0.35
N GLN A 175 20.33 31.21 0.15
CA GLN A 175 21.48 31.73 0.88
C GLN A 175 21.52 31.10 2.27
N TRP A 176 22.53 30.27 2.54
CA TRP A 176 22.94 29.94 3.90
C TRP A 176 24.39 30.39 4.06
N VAL A 177 24.58 31.33 4.98
CA VAL A 177 25.85 31.93 5.38
C VAL A 177 26.74 30.84 5.95
N LYS A 178 27.99 30.78 5.47
CA LYS A 178 29.05 29.94 6.03
C LYS A 178 30.14 30.86 6.57
N ASP A 179 30.38 30.79 7.87
CA ASP A 179 31.61 31.27 8.50
C ASP A 179 32.78 30.37 8.02
N GLU A 180 33.84 31.00 7.55
CA GLU A 180 35.20 30.45 7.54
C GLU A 180 36.01 31.24 8.59
N THR A 181 37.08 30.74 9.21
CA THR A 181 38.36 30.44 8.58
C THR A 181 39.32 29.79 9.59
N GLY A 182 40.27 28.99 9.08
CA GLY A 182 41.57 28.70 9.70
C GLY A 182 42.07 27.30 9.32
N GLU A 183 42.87 27.15 8.25
CA GLU A 183 44.36 27.11 8.28
C GLU A 183 44.88 25.94 9.16
N ASP A 184 45.77 25.02 8.77
CA ASP A 184 46.73 24.95 7.66
C ASP A 184 47.43 23.55 7.72
N LYS A 185 48.20 23.22 6.66
CA LYS A 185 49.32 22.24 6.59
C LYS A 185 49.10 20.81 6.08
N VAL A 186 50.13 20.42 5.31
CA VAL A 186 50.24 19.31 4.35
C VAL A 186 51.33 18.31 4.78
N CYS A 187 51.00 17.01 4.64
CA CYS A 187 51.85 15.80 4.41
C CYS A 187 52.81 15.26 5.51
N PRO A 188 53.22 13.95 5.49
CA PRO A 188 53.06 12.94 4.41
C PRO A 188 52.58 11.53 4.84
N VAL A 189 52.29 10.73 3.80
CA VAL A 189 51.97 9.30 3.74
C VAL A 189 52.98 8.41 4.51
N LYS A 190 52.45 7.43 5.26
CA LYS A 190 53.10 6.15 5.54
C LYS A 190 52.10 5.02 5.28
N GLU A 191 52.45 4.11 4.37
CA GLU A 191 51.86 2.78 4.26
C GLU A 191 52.28 1.94 5.46
N GLU A 192 51.32 1.33 6.15
CA GLU A 192 51.55 0.07 6.86
C GLU A 192 50.36 -0.87 6.67
N THR A 193 50.71 -2.13 6.47
CA THR A 193 49.84 -3.28 6.19
C THR A 193 49.30 -3.87 7.49
N GLY A 194 48.00 -4.20 7.58
CA GLY A 194 47.49 -5.06 8.66
C GLY A 194 45.97 -5.13 8.83
N SER A 195 45.36 -6.20 8.29
CA SER A 195 44.25 -7.05 8.78
C SER A 195 42.93 -6.47 9.39
N PRO A 196 41.80 -7.23 9.32
CA PRO A 196 40.44 -6.68 9.25
C PRO A 196 39.79 -6.51 10.63
N LEU A 197 39.02 -5.44 10.81
CA LEU A 197 38.13 -5.27 11.96
C LEU A 197 36.67 -5.13 11.49
N ASN A 198 35.86 -6.01 12.07
CA ASN A 198 34.41 -6.12 11.94
C ASN A 198 33.70 -4.78 12.15
N ALA A 199 32.78 -4.44 11.25
CA ALA A 199 31.77 -3.42 11.48
C ALA A 199 30.38 -4.05 11.30
N THR A 200 29.67 -4.18 12.41
CA THR A 200 28.25 -4.51 12.53
C THR A 200 27.39 -3.50 11.76
N PRO A 201 26.31 -3.92 11.06
CA PRO A 201 25.38 -2.98 10.49
C PRO A 201 24.44 -2.45 11.59
N TYR A 202 24.45 -1.14 11.77
CA TYR A 202 23.50 -0.40 12.60
C TYR A 202 22.08 -0.60 12.03
N SER A 203 21.26 -1.34 12.77
CA SER A 203 19.84 -1.54 12.47
C SER A 203 19.08 -0.27 12.83
N MET A 204 18.54 0.45 11.84
CA MET A 204 17.47 1.40 12.09
C MET A 204 16.15 0.62 12.16
N GLU A 205 15.76 0.21 13.35
CA GLU A 205 14.42 -0.31 13.61
C GLU A 205 13.41 0.85 13.54
N SER A 206 12.74 0.98 12.40
CA SER A 206 11.56 1.80 12.24
C SER A 206 10.37 1.09 12.88
N MET A 207 9.88 1.58 14.02
CA MET A 207 8.72 1.05 14.75
C MET A 207 7.37 1.33 14.05
N SER A 208 7.27 1.09 12.75
CA SER A 208 5.99 1.18 12.03
C SER A 208 5.44 -0.22 11.85
N GLN A 209 4.37 -0.56 12.56
CA GLN A 209 3.63 -1.83 12.41
C GLN A 209 3.12 -2.06 10.97
N ASP A 210 3.14 -1.01 10.14
CA ASP A 210 2.69 -1.02 8.74
C ASP A 210 3.68 -1.76 7.80
N THR A 211 4.96 -1.89 8.17
CA THR A 211 6.00 -2.48 7.28
C THR A 211 6.10 -3.99 7.36
N GLU A 212 5.66 -4.61 8.46
CA GLU A 212 5.75 -6.06 8.68
C GLU A 212 4.76 -6.88 7.85
N VAL A 213 3.78 -6.22 7.25
CA VAL A 213 2.62 -6.88 6.61
C VAL A 213 3.03 -7.83 5.49
N ARG A 214 4.22 -7.64 4.91
CA ARG A 214 4.84 -8.57 3.95
C ARG A 214 6.37 -8.63 4.01
N SER A 215 6.99 -8.05 5.05
CA SER A 215 8.45 -7.99 5.15
C SER A 215 9.05 -9.38 5.36
N ARG A 216 10.16 -9.65 4.68
CA ARG A 216 10.98 -10.83 4.90
C ARG A 216 12.43 -10.40 5.00
N VAL A 217 13.03 -10.63 6.16
CA VAL A 217 14.49 -10.62 6.32
C VAL A 217 15.00 -11.90 5.65
N VAL A 218 15.95 -11.76 4.72
CA VAL A 218 16.69 -12.90 4.17
C VAL A 218 17.60 -13.43 5.28
N GLY A 219 17.10 -14.40 6.04
CA GLY A 219 17.87 -15.18 7.01
C GLY A 219 18.17 -16.57 6.45
N GLY A 220 19.45 -16.96 6.50
CA GLY A 220 20.00 -18.16 5.87
C GLY A 220 19.44 -19.50 6.35
N SER A 221 19.63 -20.50 5.49
CA SER A 221 19.21 -21.89 5.63
C SER A 221 19.91 -22.65 6.78
N LEU A 222 19.24 -23.76 7.18
CA LEU A 222 19.73 -24.98 7.87
C LEU A 222 19.76 -25.02 9.42
N ARG A 223 18.73 -25.65 10.04
CA ARG A 223 18.74 -27.07 10.47
C ARG A 223 17.53 -27.38 11.36
N GLY A 224 16.92 -28.54 11.15
CA GLY A 224 15.82 -29.03 11.96
C GLY A 224 16.25 -29.47 13.37
N ALA A 225 15.31 -29.38 14.30
CA ALA A 225 15.23 -30.22 15.50
C ALA A 225 13.77 -30.27 15.97
N GLN A 226 13.23 -31.48 16.04
CA GLN A 226 12.05 -31.81 16.83
C GLN A 226 12.38 -31.67 18.33
N ALA A 227 11.42 -31.22 19.15
CA ALA A 227 10.97 -31.96 20.35
C ALA A 227 10.04 -31.13 21.26
N ALA A 228 8.91 -31.76 21.58
CA ALA A 228 8.25 -31.88 22.89
C ALA A 228 7.61 -30.66 23.60
N PHE A 229 6.30 -30.82 23.79
CA PHE A 229 5.44 -30.15 24.78
C PHE A 229 5.90 -30.40 26.23
N PRO A 230 5.45 -29.55 27.18
CA PRO A 230 4.59 -30.10 28.23
C PRO A 230 3.31 -29.28 28.48
N ALA A 231 2.30 -30.00 28.96
CA ALA A 231 0.96 -29.53 29.30
C ALA A 231 0.85 -29.09 30.77
N LYS A 232 0.05 -28.04 31.03
CA LYS A 232 -1.16 -27.98 31.91
C LYS A 232 -1.35 -26.61 32.56
N GLY A 233 -2.57 -26.09 32.45
CA GLY A 233 -3.13 -25.01 33.26
C GLY A 233 -4.49 -24.56 32.69
N GLU A 234 -5.58 -25.14 33.20
CA GLU A 234 -6.97 -24.72 32.91
C GLU A 234 -7.35 -23.45 33.72
N PRO A 235 -8.37 -22.68 33.28
CA PRO A 235 -8.52 -21.26 33.58
C PRO A 235 -9.41 -20.94 34.80
N SER A 236 -9.20 -19.74 35.36
CA SER A 236 -10.09 -19.06 36.32
C SER A 236 -11.11 -18.14 35.60
N PRO A 237 -12.29 -17.85 36.19
CA PRO A 237 -13.43 -17.24 35.50
C PRO A 237 -13.27 -15.72 35.25
N PRO A 238 -13.99 -15.14 34.27
CA PRO A 238 -13.86 -13.72 33.94
C PRO A 238 -14.59 -12.81 34.93
N GLU A 239 -13.90 -11.75 35.35
CA GLU A 239 -14.51 -10.61 36.05
C GLU A 239 -15.17 -9.67 35.04
N LYS A 240 -16.43 -9.35 35.35
CA LYS A 240 -17.38 -8.38 34.77
C LYS A 240 -16.81 -7.26 33.88
N GLU A 241 -16.97 -7.40 32.56
CA GLU A 241 -17.01 -6.29 31.59
C GLU A 241 -18.48 -6.03 31.16
N GLU A 242 -19.31 -5.46 32.03
CA GLU A 242 -20.67 -4.99 31.64
C GLU A 242 -20.88 -3.47 31.82
N ASP A 243 -19.92 -2.74 32.41
CA ASP A 243 -20.16 -1.33 32.80
C ASP A 243 -19.73 -0.29 31.74
N HIS A 244 -18.93 -0.70 30.73
CA HIS A 244 -18.39 0.21 29.70
C HIS A 244 -19.36 0.46 28.53
N ALA A 245 -20.20 -0.52 28.20
CA ALA A 245 -21.21 -0.35 27.14
C ALA A 245 -22.36 0.55 27.59
N LEU A 246 -22.74 0.48 28.87
CA LEU A 246 -23.85 1.25 29.44
C LEU A 246 -23.53 2.75 29.56
N THR A 247 -22.25 3.11 29.73
CA THR A 247 -21.81 4.50 29.92
C THR A 247 -21.88 5.33 28.64
N HIS A 248 -21.64 4.74 27.47
CA HIS A 248 -21.70 5.45 26.19
C HIS A 248 -23.14 5.80 25.75
N TRP A 249 -24.15 5.03 26.18
CA TRP A 249 -25.54 5.17 25.70
C TRP A 249 -26.39 6.12 26.56
N LYS A 250 -25.93 6.48 27.76
CA LYS A 250 -26.59 7.43 28.66
C LYS A 250 -26.94 8.78 28.00
N PRO A 251 -26.03 9.47 27.29
CA PRO A 251 -26.38 10.75 26.66
C PRO A 251 -27.40 10.58 25.51
N PHE A 252 -27.39 9.46 24.80
CA PHE A 252 -28.34 9.21 23.70
C PHE A 252 -29.76 8.96 24.24
N LEU A 253 -29.91 8.13 25.27
CA LEU A 253 -31.19 7.85 25.92
C LEU A 253 -31.80 9.11 26.55
N VAL A 254 -30.99 9.94 27.21
CA VAL A 254 -31.44 11.20 27.80
C VAL A 254 -31.92 12.17 26.71
N ASN A 255 -31.17 12.30 25.61
CA ASN A 255 -31.57 13.17 24.49
C ASN A 255 -32.87 12.70 23.83
N MET A 256 -33.05 11.38 23.65
CA MET A 256 -34.28 10.82 23.08
C MET A 256 -35.49 11.09 23.99
N CYS A 257 -35.34 10.89 25.31
CA CYS A 257 -36.39 11.20 26.30
C CYS A 257 -36.73 12.70 26.33
N MET A 258 -35.73 13.58 26.31
CA MET A 258 -35.95 15.03 26.29
C MET A 258 -36.68 15.47 25.02
N ALA A 259 -36.30 14.92 23.85
CA ALA A 259 -36.99 15.20 22.60
C ALA A 259 -38.46 14.76 22.63
N THR A 260 -38.77 13.60 23.22
CA THR A 260 -40.16 13.10 23.36
C THR A 260 -40.98 13.96 24.31
N VAL A 261 -40.42 14.39 25.45
CA VAL A 261 -41.12 15.27 26.40
C VAL A 261 -41.40 16.64 25.76
N LEU A 262 -40.45 17.20 25.02
CA LEU A 262 -40.63 18.49 24.34
C LEU A 262 -41.68 18.41 23.22
N THR A 263 -41.68 17.34 22.42
CA THR A 263 -42.69 17.15 21.36
C THR A 263 -44.07 16.90 21.93
N ALA A 264 -44.20 16.06 22.98
CA ALA A 264 -45.47 15.85 23.65
C ALA A 264 -45.99 17.12 24.33
N GLY A 265 -45.10 17.89 24.98
CA GLY A 265 -45.45 19.17 25.60
C GLY A 265 -45.91 20.22 24.57
N ALA A 266 -45.21 20.33 23.44
CA ALA A 266 -45.59 21.21 22.34
C ALA A 266 -46.93 20.80 21.72
N TYR A 267 -47.17 19.49 21.56
CA TYR A 267 -48.44 18.96 21.06
C TYR A 267 -49.61 19.25 22.00
N LEU A 268 -49.41 19.08 23.32
CA LEU A 268 -50.43 19.40 24.32
C LEU A 268 -50.70 20.91 24.39
N CYS A 269 -49.66 21.75 24.31
CA CYS A 269 -49.83 23.21 24.23
C CYS A 269 -50.59 23.62 22.96
N TYR A 270 -50.26 23.02 21.82
CA TYR A 270 -50.99 23.25 20.56
C TYR A 270 -52.46 22.85 20.72
N ARG A 271 -52.75 21.68 21.30
CA ARG A 271 -54.13 21.25 21.56
C ARG A 271 -54.87 22.17 22.52
N PHE A 272 -54.22 22.69 23.54
CA PHE A 272 -54.87 23.58 24.51
C PHE A 272 -55.12 24.97 23.89
N LEU A 273 -54.17 25.53 23.14
CA LEU A 273 -54.30 26.85 22.56
C LEU A 273 -55.26 26.90 21.36
N PHE A 274 -55.32 25.83 20.55
CA PHE A 274 -56.13 25.82 19.32
C PHE A 274 -57.45 25.07 19.44
N ASN A 275 -57.64 24.25 20.49
CA ASN A 275 -58.87 23.47 20.68
C ASN A 275 -59.74 23.99 21.85
N SER A 276 -59.36 25.11 22.48
CA SER A 276 -60.14 25.81 23.51
C SER A 276 -60.86 27.07 22.98
N ASN A 277 -60.88 27.30 21.67
CA ASN A 277 -61.57 28.43 21.01
C ASN A 277 -62.80 27.98 20.17
N THR A 278 -63.47 26.91 20.58
CA THR A 278 -64.80 26.51 20.10
C THR A 278 -65.72 26.24 21.26
#